data_AF-A0A1M2W5F4-F1
#
_entry.id   AF-A0A1M2W5F4-F1
#
_cell.length_a   1.000
_cell.length_b   1.000
_cell.length_c   1.000
_cell.angle_alpha   90.00
_cell.angle_beta   90.00
_cell.angle_gamma   90.00
#
_symmetry.space_group_name_H-M   'P 1'
#
loop_
_entity.id
_entity.type
_entity.pdbx_description
1 polymer ?
#
loop_
_entity_poly.entity_id
_entity_poly.type
_entity_poly.pdbx_seq_one_letter_code
_entity_poly.pdbx_strand_id
1 'polypeptide(L)'
;MLNRSFVAAVQEHGALSPGKDYANDDDVVPYASALLNQLRLHVGVDSAVQTFLQSDLAKIWASHQFQDHGNAQWGDYGYLKREGVREVFVRLGNIYDLVSPTGKLSTFLLTRYEGDDWKPATDYPWPAETAVHEFELFRGSKKRIEDIAVVRTLPDDCEYHDFFWNHAERVASDNGLQVHDIVLFEEIFHYAGAEVQDCDETDTTATSSATSCMSGSTLVDSEVQDRVFFHQLPLLASGEAHNPWGYWSLDPKPTPGPWPVLELPGIELTCRVQSNYARVSTFESEILVYLNQLRRDRNRIPGMRP
;
A
#
# COMPACT_ATOMS: atom_id res chain seq x y z
N MET A 1 40.37 10.68 17.70
CA MET A 1 40.54 9.58 16.73
C MET A 1 39.33 8.67 16.89
N LEU A 2 38.28 8.96 16.12
CA LEU A 2 36.99 8.26 16.20
C LEU A 2 36.94 7.15 15.14
N ASN A 3 36.39 6.01 15.57
CA ASN A 3 36.35 4.72 14.91
C ASN A 3 35.88 4.78 13.45
N ARG A 4 36.72 4.27 12.54
CA ARG A 4 36.43 4.02 11.11
C ARG A 4 35.82 2.63 10.85
N SER A 5 35.24 1.98 11.85
CA SER A 5 34.81 0.57 11.76
C SER A 5 33.35 0.35 11.35
N PHE A 6 32.57 1.39 11.05
CA PHE A 6 31.16 1.23 10.66
C PHE A 6 30.89 1.07 9.15
N VAL A 7 31.93 1.12 8.30
CA VAL A 7 31.76 1.12 6.83
C VAL A 7 31.83 -0.28 6.20
N ALA A 8 32.20 -1.33 6.96
CA ALA A 8 32.46 -2.65 6.38
C ALA A 8 31.25 -3.60 6.35
N ALA A 9 30.14 -3.31 7.04
CA ALA A 9 28.97 -4.20 7.08
C ALA A 9 27.91 -3.89 5.99
N VAL A 10 28.03 -2.77 5.28
CA VAL A 10 27.02 -2.33 4.29
C VAL A 10 27.21 -3.00 2.92
N GLN A 11 28.32 -3.70 2.68
CA GLN A 11 28.61 -4.29 1.36
C GLN A 11 27.87 -5.61 1.05
N GLU A 12 27.24 -6.27 2.03
CA GLU A 12 26.49 -7.52 1.78
C GLU A 12 24.99 -7.34 1.56
N HIS A 13 24.43 -6.13 1.71
CA HIS A 13 22.97 -5.94 1.77
C HIS A 13 22.33 -5.27 0.54
N GLY A 14 23.10 -4.99 -0.52
CA GLY A 14 22.58 -4.22 -1.66
C GLY A 14 22.23 -2.78 -1.27
N ALA A 15 21.91 -1.94 -2.25
CA ALA A 15 21.46 -0.59 -1.94
C ALA A 15 20.03 -0.65 -1.37
N LEU A 16 19.76 0.01 -0.25
CA LEU A 16 18.40 0.23 0.23
C LEU A 16 17.66 1.13 -0.78
N SER A 17 16.37 0.87 -0.98
CA SER A 17 15.59 1.77 -1.82
C SER A 17 15.25 3.04 -1.05
N PRO A 18 15.43 4.24 -1.65
CA PRO A 18 14.91 5.47 -1.08
C PRO A 18 13.37 5.53 -1.10
N GLY A 19 12.69 4.59 -1.78
CA GLY A 19 11.25 4.68 -2.10
C GLY A 19 10.92 5.96 -2.89
N LYS A 20 9.63 6.16 -3.17
CA LYS A 20 9.14 7.46 -3.67
C LYS A 20 8.51 8.21 -2.51
N ASP A 21 9.14 9.29 -2.06
CA ASP A 21 8.54 10.17 -1.07
C ASP A 21 7.37 10.94 -1.70
N TYR A 22 6.15 10.67 -1.22
CA TYR A 22 4.94 11.40 -1.62
C TYR A 22 4.45 12.34 -0.52
N ALA A 23 4.84 12.11 0.74
CA ALA A 23 4.82 13.13 1.76
C ALA A 23 5.97 14.09 1.46
N ASN A 24 5.64 15.35 1.16
CA ASN A 24 6.67 16.36 1.07
C ASN A 24 7.16 16.61 2.50
N ASP A 25 8.47 16.62 2.75
CA ASP A 25 9.02 17.01 4.07
C ASP A 25 8.39 18.34 4.56
N ASP A 26 8.02 19.21 3.61
CA ASP A 26 7.30 20.48 3.84
C ASP A 26 5.97 20.33 4.60
N ASP A 27 5.26 19.20 4.44
CA ASP A 27 3.99 18.92 5.15
C ASP A 27 4.24 18.63 6.65
N VAL A 28 5.44 18.15 6.99
CA VAL A 28 5.85 17.77 8.34
C VAL A 28 6.57 18.91 9.06
N VAL A 29 7.18 19.84 8.32
CA VAL A 29 7.93 21.00 8.85
C VAL A 29 7.17 21.82 9.92
N PRO A 30 5.85 22.12 9.78
CA PRO A 30 5.12 22.86 10.81
C PRO A 30 5.00 22.10 12.13
N TYR A 31 4.74 20.79 12.07
CA TYR A 31 4.63 19.91 13.24
C TYR A 31 5.99 19.71 13.91
N ALA A 32 7.03 19.48 13.11
CA ALA A 32 8.43 19.44 13.50
C ALA A 32 8.86 20.70 14.26
N SER A 33 8.55 21.87 13.70
CA SER A 33 8.89 23.17 14.27
C SER A 33 8.14 23.42 15.58
N ALA A 34 6.86 23.04 15.66
CA ALA A 34 6.08 23.12 16.88
C ALA A 34 6.66 22.21 17.98
N LEU A 35 7.05 20.98 17.64
CA LEU A 35 7.70 20.04 18.55
C LEU A 35 9.03 20.60 19.07
N LEU A 36 9.92 21.04 18.18
CA LEU A 36 11.22 21.59 18.56
C LEU A 36 11.05 22.83 19.46
N ASN A 37 10.07 23.68 19.18
CA ASN A 37 9.76 24.83 20.04
C ASN A 37 9.24 24.40 21.41
N GLN A 38 8.34 23.41 21.48
CA GLN A 38 7.86 22.89 22.77
C GLN A 38 8.97 22.24 23.60
N LEU A 39 9.81 21.40 22.98
CA LEU A 39 10.96 20.77 23.62
C LEU A 39 11.97 21.80 24.13
N ARG A 40 12.24 22.86 23.35
CA ARG A 40 13.13 23.97 23.77
C ARG A 40 12.57 24.77 24.94
N LEU A 41 11.26 24.99 24.98
CA LEU A 41 10.60 25.78 26.03
C LEU A 41 10.44 25.02 27.35
N HIS A 42 10.47 23.68 27.33
CA HIS A 42 10.10 22.83 28.46
C HIS A 42 11.19 21.84 28.88
N VAL A 43 12.46 22.19 28.69
CA VAL A 43 13.59 21.42 29.21
C VAL A 43 13.42 21.24 30.73
N GLY A 44 12.98 20.05 31.15
CA GLY A 44 12.73 19.70 32.56
C GLY A 44 11.27 19.65 33.03
N VAL A 45 10.26 19.81 32.15
CA VAL A 45 8.84 19.72 32.53
C VAL A 45 8.16 18.51 31.88
N ASP A 46 7.87 17.47 32.68
CA ASP A 46 7.27 16.19 32.27
C ASP A 46 5.91 16.31 31.54
N SER A 47 5.16 17.40 31.76
CA SER A 47 3.79 17.55 31.24
C SER A 47 3.72 17.84 29.73
N ALA A 48 4.69 18.54 29.16
CA ALA A 48 4.71 18.85 27.72
C ALA A 48 5.02 17.61 26.88
N VAL A 49 5.90 16.74 27.37
CA VAL A 49 6.20 15.44 26.76
C VAL A 49 4.97 14.53 26.83
N GLN A 50 4.22 14.54 27.93
CA GLN A 50 2.97 13.78 28.06
C GLN A 50 1.90 14.18 27.04
N THR A 51 1.67 15.48 26.84
CA THR A 51 0.70 15.95 25.84
C THR A 51 1.10 15.55 24.41
N PHE A 52 2.40 15.52 24.10
CA PHE A 52 2.89 15.08 22.79
C PHE A 52 2.87 13.55 22.63
N LEU A 53 3.20 12.81 23.68
CA LEU A 53 3.04 11.34 23.72
C LEU A 53 1.59 10.89 23.57
N GLN A 54 0.65 11.76 23.93
CA GLN A 54 -0.80 11.58 23.75
C GLN A 54 -1.31 12.25 22.47
N SER A 55 -0.46 12.99 21.74
CA SER A 55 -0.83 13.56 20.46
C SER A 55 -0.84 12.46 19.41
N ASP A 56 -1.65 12.68 18.38
CA ASP A 56 -1.95 11.74 17.31
C ASP A 56 -0.73 11.59 16.38
N LEU A 57 0.36 10.99 16.89
CA LEU A 57 1.63 10.81 16.18
C LEU A 57 1.42 10.01 14.88
N ALA A 58 0.38 9.18 14.85
CA ALA A 58 -0.17 8.55 13.66
C ALA A 58 -0.28 9.49 12.44
N LYS A 59 -0.61 10.77 12.65
CA LYS A 59 -0.73 11.79 11.58
C LYS A 59 0.59 12.32 11.04
N ILE A 60 1.71 11.96 11.67
CA ILE A 60 3.05 12.39 11.27
C ILE A 60 3.67 11.38 10.29
N TRP A 61 3.17 10.13 10.26
CA TRP A 61 3.75 9.09 9.42
C TRP A 61 3.33 9.25 7.97
N ALA A 62 4.28 9.03 7.07
CA ALA A 62 4.02 9.03 5.64
C ALA A 62 3.60 7.64 5.17
N SER A 63 2.42 7.53 4.57
CA SER A 63 2.00 6.34 3.82
C SER A 63 2.43 6.46 2.37
N HIS A 64 3.10 5.43 1.86
CA HIS A 64 3.58 5.37 0.47
C HIS A 64 2.96 4.17 -0.24
N GLN A 65 2.64 4.37 -1.51
CA GLN A 65 2.14 3.31 -2.36
C GLN A 65 3.29 2.52 -2.97
N PHE A 66 3.22 1.21 -2.84
CA PHE A 66 4.19 0.29 -3.41
C PHE A 66 3.51 -0.62 -4.42
N GLN A 67 3.90 -0.45 -5.68
CA GLN A 67 3.53 -1.38 -6.73
C GLN A 67 4.53 -2.52 -6.72
N ASP A 68 4.34 -3.48 -5.83
CA ASP A 68 5.09 -4.74 -5.88
C ASP A 68 4.16 -5.92 -6.12
N HIS A 69 4.70 -6.89 -6.86
CA HIS A 69 4.16 -8.22 -7.02
C HIS A 69 4.69 -9.15 -5.90
N GLY A 70 5.25 -8.56 -4.84
CA GLY A 70 5.91 -9.24 -3.75
C GLY A 70 4.95 -9.91 -2.77
N ASN A 71 5.44 -10.90 -2.05
CA ASN A 71 4.71 -11.70 -1.06
C ASN A 71 4.42 -10.94 0.26
N ALA A 72 4.35 -9.61 0.23
CA ALA A 72 4.05 -8.82 1.43
C ALA A 72 2.60 -9.06 1.84
N GLN A 73 2.39 -9.35 3.12
CA GLN A 73 1.06 -9.53 3.71
C GLN A 73 0.70 -8.31 4.56
N TRP A 74 -0.58 -8.16 4.87
CA TRP A 74 -1.01 -7.07 5.74
C TRP A 74 -0.35 -7.24 7.11
N GLY A 75 0.12 -6.13 7.68
CA GLY A 75 0.86 -6.13 8.94
C GLY A 75 2.30 -6.67 8.84
N ASP A 76 2.78 -7.11 7.68
CA ASP A 76 4.19 -7.45 7.53
C ASP A 76 5.03 -6.20 7.71
N TYR A 77 6.18 -6.36 8.37
CA TYR A 77 7.17 -5.31 8.49
C TYR A 77 8.55 -5.81 8.04
N GLY A 78 9.36 -4.89 7.55
CA GLY A 78 10.68 -5.21 7.03
C GLY A 78 11.36 -4.02 6.38
N TYR A 79 12.10 -4.25 5.29
CA TYR A 79 12.77 -3.17 4.55
C TYR A 79 12.75 -3.45 3.04
N LEU A 80 12.96 -2.40 2.24
CA LEU A 80 13.03 -2.49 0.78
C LEU A 80 14.48 -2.53 0.31
N LYS A 81 14.84 -3.63 -0.34
CA LYS A 81 16.14 -3.83 -0.96
C LYS A 81 16.05 -3.54 -2.46
N ARG A 82 16.97 -2.74 -2.99
CA ARG A 82 17.05 -2.48 -4.43
C ARG A 82 17.94 -3.50 -5.13
N GLU A 83 17.37 -4.22 -6.07
CA GLU A 83 18.05 -5.17 -6.95
C GLU A 83 18.00 -4.65 -8.40
N GLY A 84 18.91 -3.73 -8.70
CA GLY A 84 18.97 -3.03 -10.00
C GLY A 84 17.85 -1.99 -10.15
N VAL A 85 16.89 -2.28 -11.03
CA VAL A 85 15.70 -1.44 -11.26
C VAL A 85 14.48 -1.89 -10.47
N ARG A 86 14.58 -3.03 -9.76
CA ARG A 86 13.50 -3.59 -8.95
C ARG A 86 13.73 -3.33 -7.47
N GLU A 87 12.64 -3.17 -6.75
CA GLU A 87 12.62 -3.17 -5.29
C GLU A 87 12.05 -4.50 -4.83
N VAL A 88 12.67 -5.09 -3.81
CA VAL A 88 12.27 -6.37 -3.23
C VAL A 88 12.04 -6.15 -1.75
N PHE A 89 10.85 -6.52 -1.28
CA PHE A 89 10.56 -6.51 0.15
C PHE A 89 11.27 -7.67 0.86
N VAL A 90 12.04 -7.34 1.90
CA VAL A 90 12.65 -8.31 2.81
C VAL A 90 11.87 -8.29 4.12
N ARG A 91 11.07 -9.33 4.34
CA ARG A 91 10.24 -9.48 5.55
C ARG A 91 11.10 -9.76 6.79
N LEU A 92 10.85 -9.03 7.86
CA LEU A 92 11.45 -9.24 9.18
C LEU A 92 10.47 -9.86 10.18
N GLY A 93 9.17 -9.66 10.00
CA GLY A 93 8.12 -10.24 10.85
C GLY A 93 6.74 -9.73 10.47
N ASN A 94 5.75 -10.01 11.32
CA ASN A 94 4.40 -9.48 11.19
C ASN A 94 3.97 -8.81 12.50
N ILE A 95 3.19 -7.72 12.44
CA ILE A 95 2.73 -6.98 13.62
C ILE A 95 1.96 -7.88 14.61
N TYR A 96 1.26 -8.90 14.11
CA TYR A 96 0.54 -9.85 14.95
C TYR A 96 1.45 -10.80 15.75
N ASP A 97 2.75 -10.85 15.44
CA ASP A 97 3.74 -11.51 16.30
C ASP A 97 4.03 -10.71 17.57
N LEU A 98 3.71 -9.41 17.56
CA LEU A 98 4.00 -8.47 18.64
C LEU A 98 2.76 -8.11 19.47
N VAL A 99 1.58 -8.10 18.84
CA VAL A 99 0.31 -7.70 19.45
C VAL A 99 -0.81 -8.68 19.12
N SER A 100 -1.67 -8.92 20.10
CA SER A 100 -2.90 -9.68 19.85
C SER A 100 -3.85 -8.83 18.99
N PRO A 101 -4.50 -9.41 17.97
CA PRO A 101 -5.57 -8.75 17.23
C PRO A 101 -6.73 -8.38 18.19
N THR A 102 -7.05 -7.09 18.31
CA THR A 102 -8.09 -6.49 19.15
C THR A 102 -9.33 -6.15 18.34
N GLY A 103 -9.15 -5.88 17.04
CA GLY A 103 -10.19 -5.41 16.13
C GLY A 103 -10.45 -6.32 14.94
N LYS A 104 -11.55 -6.05 14.24
CA LYS A 104 -11.82 -6.62 12.91
C LYS A 104 -11.00 -5.86 11.88
N LEU A 105 -10.47 -6.58 10.90
CA LEU A 105 -9.90 -5.96 9.71
C LEU A 105 -10.97 -5.09 9.05
N SER A 106 -10.67 -3.80 8.89
CA SER A 106 -11.52 -2.90 8.14
C SER A 106 -11.36 -3.22 6.66
N THR A 107 -12.47 -3.53 6.02
CA THR A 107 -12.51 -3.83 4.59
C THR A 107 -13.47 -2.88 3.91
N PHE A 108 -13.00 -2.20 2.88
CA PHE A 108 -13.79 -1.19 2.16
C PHE A 108 -13.83 -1.48 0.68
N LEU A 109 -14.99 -1.23 0.07
CA LEU A 109 -15.14 -1.19 -1.37
C LEU A 109 -15.04 0.26 -1.83
N LEU A 110 -14.04 0.52 -2.66
CA LEU A 110 -13.91 1.74 -3.45
C LEU A 110 -14.36 1.45 -4.87
N THR A 111 -15.01 2.42 -5.49
CA THR A 111 -15.43 2.35 -6.89
C THR A 111 -15.01 3.61 -7.60
N ARG A 112 -14.48 3.48 -8.81
CA ARG A 112 -14.12 4.60 -9.68
C ARG A 112 -14.92 4.50 -10.96
N TYR A 113 -15.71 5.53 -11.24
CA TYR A 113 -16.58 5.63 -12.42
C TYR A 113 -16.26 6.95 -13.12
N GLU A 114 -15.44 6.91 -14.17
CA GLU A 114 -14.90 8.09 -14.88
C GLU A 114 -14.01 9.02 -14.02
N GLY A 115 -12.86 9.46 -14.56
CA GLY A 115 -11.94 10.40 -13.89
C GLY A 115 -10.97 9.77 -12.89
N ASP A 116 -10.26 10.62 -12.15
CA ASP A 116 -9.17 10.22 -11.25
C ASP A 116 -9.62 9.97 -9.80
N ASP A 117 -10.87 10.30 -9.46
CA ASP A 117 -11.35 10.32 -8.07
C ASP A 117 -12.08 9.02 -7.68
N TRP A 118 -11.59 8.38 -6.63
CA TRP A 118 -12.29 7.25 -5.98
C TRP A 118 -13.52 7.74 -5.23
N LYS A 119 -14.65 7.04 -5.38
CA LYS A 119 -15.81 7.28 -4.52
C LYS A 119 -15.51 6.85 -3.08
N PRO A 120 -16.15 7.48 -2.07
CA PRO A 120 -15.94 7.16 -0.67
C PRO A 120 -16.09 5.66 -0.37
N ALA A 121 -15.26 5.19 0.55
CA ALA A 121 -15.29 3.83 1.07
C ALA A 121 -16.66 3.46 1.64
N THR A 122 -17.11 2.24 1.34
CA THR A 122 -18.25 1.61 1.99
C THR A 122 -17.78 0.37 2.75
N ASP A 123 -18.30 0.17 3.96
CA ASP A 123 -18.03 -1.05 4.74
C ASP A 123 -18.37 -2.28 3.88
N TYR A 124 -17.38 -3.12 3.66
CA TYR A 124 -17.48 -4.24 2.73
C TYR A 124 -16.96 -5.52 3.38
N PRO A 125 -17.84 -6.34 4.01
CA PRO A 125 -17.41 -7.63 4.50
C PRO A 125 -16.98 -8.50 3.31
N TRP A 126 -15.77 -9.08 3.40
CA TRP A 126 -15.31 -10.00 2.35
C TRP A 126 -16.33 -11.14 2.18
N PRO A 127 -16.75 -11.46 0.95
CA PRO A 127 -17.85 -12.39 0.73
C PRO A 127 -17.46 -13.82 1.15
N ALA A 128 -18.40 -14.52 1.78
CA ALA A 128 -18.24 -15.93 2.15
C ALA A 128 -18.32 -16.88 0.94
N GLU A 129 -18.94 -16.43 -0.14
CA GLU A 129 -19.08 -17.12 -1.42
C GLU A 129 -18.53 -16.22 -2.54
N THR A 130 -18.52 -16.69 -3.78
CA THR A 130 -18.09 -15.87 -4.92
C THR A 130 -19.05 -14.69 -5.12
N ALA A 131 -18.53 -13.47 -5.07
CA ALA A 131 -19.29 -12.26 -5.40
C ALA A 131 -19.08 -11.88 -6.86
N VAL A 132 -20.14 -11.37 -7.50
CA VAL A 132 -20.11 -10.97 -8.91
C VAL A 132 -20.21 -9.45 -8.99
N HIS A 133 -19.21 -8.85 -9.61
CA HIS A 133 -19.17 -7.43 -9.92
C HIS A 133 -19.34 -7.26 -11.42
N GLU A 134 -20.24 -6.39 -11.82
CA GLU A 134 -20.54 -6.12 -13.21
C GLU A 134 -19.88 -4.82 -13.65
N PHE A 135 -19.30 -4.85 -14.85
CA PHE A 135 -18.66 -3.70 -15.49
C PHE A 135 -19.31 -3.46 -16.85
N GLU A 136 -19.71 -2.22 -17.09
CA GLU A 136 -20.35 -1.78 -18.33
C GLU A 136 -19.29 -1.22 -19.30
N LEU A 137 -19.19 -1.84 -20.47
CA LEU A 137 -18.23 -1.50 -21.52
C LEU A 137 -18.89 -0.55 -22.53
N PHE A 138 -18.85 0.74 -22.25
CA PHE A 138 -19.40 1.73 -23.19
C PHE A 138 -18.39 2.08 -24.29
N ARG A 139 -18.70 1.76 -25.56
CA ARG A 139 -17.99 2.32 -26.71
C ARG A 139 -18.60 3.68 -27.08
N GLY A 140 -18.09 4.74 -26.46
CA GLY A 140 -18.43 6.15 -26.76
C GLY A 140 -17.20 7.05 -26.64
N SER A 141 -17.28 8.30 -27.08
CA SER A 141 -16.16 9.25 -27.23
C SER A 141 -15.48 9.74 -25.94
N LYS A 142 -15.68 9.04 -24.81
CA LYS A 142 -15.00 9.31 -23.56
C LYS A 142 -14.49 7.99 -22.99
N LYS A 143 -13.18 7.92 -22.78
CA LYS A 143 -12.52 6.91 -21.97
C LYS A 143 -13.26 6.72 -20.66
N ARG A 144 -13.94 5.57 -20.51
CA ARG A 144 -14.58 5.16 -19.25
C ARG A 144 -13.69 4.11 -18.61
N ILE A 145 -13.28 4.40 -17.39
CA ILE A 145 -12.65 3.44 -16.50
C ILE A 145 -13.70 3.10 -15.45
N GLU A 146 -14.03 1.82 -15.35
CA GLU A 146 -14.75 1.27 -14.21
C GLU A 146 -13.77 0.38 -13.44
N ASP A 147 -13.48 0.79 -12.20
CA ASP A 147 -12.64 0.02 -11.29
C ASP A 147 -13.33 -0.18 -9.95
N ILE A 148 -13.06 -1.33 -9.36
CA ILE A 148 -13.29 -1.58 -7.95
C ILE A 148 -11.95 -1.82 -7.25
N ALA A 149 -11.87 -1.40 -5.99
CA ALA A 149 -10.80 -1.79 -5.10
C ALA A 149 -11.39 -2.27 -3.78
N VAL A 150 -11.02 -3.48 -3.37
CA VAL A 150 -11.28 -3.96 -2.01
C VAL A 150 -10.03 -3.73 -1.17
N VAL A 151 -10.11 -2.75 -0.28
CA VAL A 151 -9.02 -2.33 0.60
C VAL A 151 -9.15 -3.07 1.91
N ARG A 152 -8.11 -3.76 2.34
CA ARG A 152 -8.00 -4.33 3.69
C ARG A 152 -6.92 -3.56 4.43
N THR A 153 -7.29 -2.91 5.52
CA THR A 153 -6.37 -2.11 6.33
C THR A 153 -6.23 -2.71 7.74
N LEU A 154 -5.10 -2.45 8.39
CA LEU A 154 -4.98 -2.64 9.83
C LEU A 154 -6.13 -1.90 10.53
N PRO A 155 -6.66 -2.43 11.65
CA PRO A 155 -7.68 -1.70 12.39
C PRO A 155 -7.21 -0.26 12.61
N ASP A 156 -8.08 0.71 12.31
CA ASP A 156 -7.84 2.16 12.49
C ASP A 156 -7.72 2.55 13.98
N ASP A 157 -7.61 1.55 14.85
CA ASP A 157 -7.19 1.71 16.22
C ASP A 157 -5.72 2.15 16.16
N CYS A 158 -5.50 3.46 16.34
CA CYS A 158 -4.18 4.10 16.43
C CYS A 158 -3.16 3.33 17.29
N GLU A 159 -3.66 2.50 18.21
CA GLU A 159 -2.90 1.56 19.03
C GLU A 159 -1.92 0.68 18.23
N TYR A 160 -2.29 0.18 17.03
CA TYR A 160 -1.40 -0.70 16.25
C TYR A 160 -0.20 0.04 15.68
N HIS A 161 -0.45 1.18 15.03
CA HIS A 161 0.60 1.99 14.42
C HIS A 161 1.51 2.55 15.50
N ASP A 162 0.95 3.13 16.55
CA ASP A 162 1.72 3.67 17.67
C ASP A 162 2.53 2.57 18.35
N PHE A 163 1.93 1.40 18.59
CA PHE A 163 2.65 0.28 19.16
C PHE A 163 3.83 -0.13 18.28
N PHE A 164 3.63 -0.31 16.97
CA PHE A 164 4.69 -0.73 16.06
C PHE A 164 5.83 0.29 16.03
N TRP A 165 5.54 1.58 15.83
CA TRP A 165 6.57 2.61 15.73
C TRP A 165 7.33 2.82 17.05
N ASN A 166 6.70 2.58 18.20
CA ASN A 166 7.39 2.54 19.49
C ASN A 166 8.38 1.37 19.61
N HIS A 167 8.21 0.31 18.81
CA HIS A 167 9.09 -0.87 18.78
C HIS A 167 10.04 -0.90 17.58
N ALA A 168 9.80 -0.09 16.54
CA ALA A 168 10.56 -0.07 15.30
C ALA A 168 12.07 0.18 15.53
N GLU A 169 12.44 0.99 16.52
CA GLU A 169 13.86 1.21 16.87
C GLU A 169 14.57 -0.07 17.30
N ARG A 170 13.89 -0.93 18.08
CA ARG A 170 14.47 -2.22 18.47
C ARG A 170 14.59 -3.14 17.26
N VAL A 171 13.55 -3.23 16.46
CA VAL A 171 13.55 -4.04 15.22
C VAL A 171 14.70 -3.61 14.30
N ALA A 172 14.87 -2.31 14.09
CA ALA A 172 15.95 -1.77 13.27
C ALA A 172 17.32 -2.10 13.87
N SER A 173 17.52 -1.87 15.18
CA SER A 173 18.77 -2.17 15.88
C SER A 173 19.14 -3.66 15.82
N ASP A 174 18.19 -4.55 16.03
CA ASP A 174 18.41 -6.01 16.03
C ASP A 174 18.82 -6.53 14.65
N ASN A 175 18.50 -5.79 13.58
CA ASN A 175 18.82 -6.13 12.19
C ASN A 175 19.90 -5.23 11.57
N GLY A 176 20.50 -4.31 12.34
CA GLY A 176 21.52 -3.39 11.85
C GLY A 176 21.03 -2.37 10.82
N LEU A 177 19.76 -1.98 10.88
CA LEU A 177 19.09 -1.02 9.99
C LEU A 177 18.90 0.34 10.69
N GLN A 178 18.64 1.40 9.92
CA GLN A 178 18.10 2.64 10.48
C GLN A 178 16.58 2.54 10.58
N VAL A 179 15.98 3.31 11.49
CA VAL A 179 14.52 3.27 11.71
C VAL A 179 13.74 3.75 10.47
N HIS A 180 14.26 4.71 9.72
CA HIS A 180 13.67 5.17 8.46
C HIS A 180 13.78 4.17 7.29
N ASP A 181 14.56 3.10 7.46
CA ASP A 181 14.62 2.01 6.47
C ASP A 181 13.52 0.95 6.71
N ILE A 182 12.84 1.02 7.86
CA ILE A 182 11.77 0.09 8.22
C ILE A 182 10.47 0.55 7.57
N VAL A 183 9.78 -0.41 6.94
CA VAL A 183 8.43 -0.25 6.39
C VAL A 183 7.46 -1.16 7.12
N LEU A 184 6.21 -0.71 7.28
CA LEU A 184 5.08 -1.48 7.78
C LEU A 184 4.00 -1.51 6.70
N PHE A 185 3.57 -2.69 6.26
CA PHE A 185 2.47 -2.83 5.30
C PHE A 185 1.13 -2.69 6.01
N GLU A 186 0.47 -1.56 5.77
CA GLU A 186 -0.75 -1.17 6.49
C GLU A 186 -2.00 -1.53 5.70
N GLU A 187 -1.92 -1.47 4.37
CA GLU A 187 -3.07 -1.65 3.50
C GLU A 187 -2.75 -2.59 2.33
N ILE A 188 -3.69 -3.47 2.01
CA ILE A 188 -3.66 -4.27 0.78
C ILE A 188 -4.90 -3.96 -0.05
N PHE A 189 -4.67 -3.56 -1.29
CA PHE A 189 -5.68 -3.24 -2.27
C PHE A 189 -5.82 -4.38 -3.28
N HIS A 190 -7.04 -4.86 -3.44
CA HIS A 190 -7.39 -5.84 -4.45
C HIS A 190 -8.17 -5.12 -5.54
N TYR A 191 -7.51 -4.85 -6.67
CA TYR A 191 -8.07 -4.10 -7.78
C TYR A 191 -8.61 -5.04 -8.85
N ALA A 192 -9.78 -4.69 -9.37
CA ALA A 192 -10.31 -5.21 -10.62
C ALA A 192 -10.87 -4.04 -11.42
N GLY A 193 -10.50 -3.97 -12.69
CA GLY A 193 -10.86 -2.87 -13.56
C GLY A 193 -11.06 -3.31 -15.00
N ALA A 194 -11.96 -2.62 -15.70
CA ALA A 194 -12.15 -2.78 -17.14
C ALA A 194 -11.97 -1.42 -17.82
N GLU A 195 -11.01 -1.35 -18.74
CA GLU A 195 -10.67 -0.13 -19.47
C GLU A 195 -10.80 -0.39 -20.98
N VAL A 196 -11.61 0.41 -21.66
CA VAL A 196 -11.64 0.42 -23.13
C VAL A 196 -10.44 1.20 -23.61
N GLN A 197 -9.55 0.54 -24.36
CA GLN A 197 -8.42 1.21 -24.97
C GLN A 197 -8.92 2.02 -26.16
N ASP A 198 -8.79 3.35 -26.06
CA ASP A 198 -8.98 4.21 -27.22
C ASP A 198 -7.98 3.76 -28.29
N CYS A 199 -8.51 3.27 -29.40
CA CYS A 199 -7.72 3.08 -30.60
C CYS A 199 -7.44 4.47 -31.16
N ASP A 200 -6.54 5.22 -30.50
CA ASP A 200 -6.22 6.58 -30.89
C ASP A 200 -5.89 6.58 -32.39
N GLU A 201 -6.71 7.31 -33.15
CA GLU A 201 -6.59 7.55 -34.58
C GLU A 201 -5.38 8.43 -34.90
N THR A 202 -4.17 8.10 -34.45
CA THR A 202 -2.97 8.80 -34.89
C THR A 202 -1.78 7.85 -34.85
N ASP A 203 -1.28 7.40 -36.00
CA ASP A 203 -0.14 8.12 -36.57
C ASP A 203 -0.19 8.16 -38.11
N THR A 204 -0.85 9.17 -38.68
CA THR A 204 -0.86 9.42 -40.14
C THR A 204 0.45 10.04 -40.65
N THR A 205 1.53 10.01 -39.86
CA THR A 205 2.82 10.64 -40.19
C THR A 205 4.03 9.70 -40.27
N ALA A 206 3.83 8.38 -40.38
CA ALA A 206 4.93 7.44 -40.64
C ALA A 206 4.79 6.73 -42.01
N THR A 207 5.58 7.21 -42.95
CA THR A 207 6.01 6.60 -44.21
C THR A 207 6.02 5.07 -44.23
N SER A 208 5.16 4.51 -45.09
CA SER A 208 5.44 3.35 -45.97
C SER A 208 6.39 2.27 -45.44
N SER A 209 5.85 1.32 -44.67
CA SER A 209 6.17 -0.10 -44.85
C SER A 209 4.95 -0.92 -44.48
N ALA A 210 4.11 -1.12 -45.49
CA ALA A 210 2.87 -1.87 -45.42
C ALA A 210 3.15 -3.33 -45.00
N THR A 211 2.82 -3.63 -43.75
CA THR A 211 2.44 -5.00 -43.36
C THR A 211 1.03 -4.95 -42.78
N SER A 212 0.07 -4.73 -43.69
CA SER A 212 -1.31 -5.21 -43.65
C SER A 212 -1.92 -5.50 -42.27
N CYS A 213 -2.15 -4.45 -41.47
CA CYS A 213 -3.21 -4.47 -40.46
C CYS A 213 -4.53 -4.62 -41.24
N MET A 214 -5.27 -5.70 -41.00
CA MET A 214 -6.41 -6.10 -41.80
C MET A 214 -7.58 -5.11 -41.75
N SER A 215 -7.54 -4.10 -42.61
CA SER A 215 -8.71 -3.35 -43.06
C SER A 215 -9.50 -4.23 -44.04
N GLY A 216 -10.51 -4.93 -43.55
CA GLY A 216 -11.35 -5.76 -44.41
C GLY A 216 -12.27 -6.78 -43.75
N SER A 217 -12.45 -6.75 -42.43
CA SER A 217 -13.56 -7.49 -41.82
C SER A 217 -14.73 -6.53 -41.69
N THR A 218 -15.68 -6.64 -42.62
CA THR A 218 -17.09 -6.37 -42.33
C THR A 218 -17.48 -7.27 -41.17
N LEU A 219 -17.16 -6.82 -39.95
CA LEU A 219 -17.67 -7.37 -38.71
C LEU A 219 -19.17 -7.09 -38.75
N VAL A 220 -19.87 -8.08 -39.31
CA VAL A 220 -21.19 -8.54 -38.90
C VAL A 220 -21.48 -8.05 -37.49
N ASP A 221 -22.67 -7.49 -37.28
CA ASP A 221 -23.35 -7.18 -36.00
C ASP A 221 -23.22 -8.32 -34.97
N SER A 222 -21.99 -8.62 -34.55
CA SER A 222 -21.68 -9.44 -33.41
C SER A 222 -21.99 -8.50 -32.28
N GLU A 223 -23.14 -8.73 -31.64
CA GLU A 223 -23.60 -8.05 -30.44
C GLU A 223 -22.38 -7.68 -29.62
N VAL A 224 -22.04 -6.39 -29.66
CA VAL A 224 -20.85 -5.89 -28.98
C VAL A 224 -21.07 -6.23 -27.51
N GLN A 225 -20.08 -6.89 -26.94
CA GLN A 225 -20.13 -7.29 -25.54
C GLN A 225 -20.13 -6.02 -24.68
N ASP A 226 -21.32 -5.56 -24.31
CA ASP A 226 -21.48 -4.32 -23.54
C ASP A 226 -21.18 -4.51 -22.05
N ARG A 227 -20.97 -5.77 -21.60
CA ARG A 227 -20.82 -6.11 -20.18
C ARG A 227 -19.81 -7.22 -19.97
N VAL A 228 -19.02 -7.09 -18.92
CA VAL A 228 -18.12 -8.13 -18.40
C VAL A 228 -18.31 -8.25 -16.90
N PHE A 229 -18.03 -9.44 -16.38
CA PHE A 229 -18.24 -9.76 -14.96
C PHE A 229 -16.93 -10.18 -14.32
N PHE A 230 -16.59 -9.53 -13.21
CA PHE A 230 -15.52 -9.95 -12.32
C PHE A 230 -16.08 -10.77 -11.17
N HIS A 231 -15.58 -11.98 -11.01
CA HIS A 231 -15.97 -12.92 -9.98
C HIS A 231 -14.94 -12.91 -8.86
N GLN A 232 -15.22 -12.17 -7.78
CA GLN A 232 -14.40 -12.12 -6.58
C GLN A 232 -14.51 -13.43 -5.80
N LEU A 233 -13.38 -14.06 -5.50
CA LEU A 233 -13.35 -15.31 -4.74
C LEU A 233 -13.48 -15.06 -3.23
N PRO A 234 -14.05 -16.02 -2.46
CA PRO A 234 -14.03 -15.96 -1.00
C PRO A 234 -12.60 -16.04 -0.46
N LEU A 235 -12.39 -15.69 0.81
CA LEU A 235 -11.08 -15.86 1.44
C LEU A 235 -10.71 -17.35 1.57
N LEU A 236 -9.41 -17.61 1.53
CA LEU A 236 -8.84 -18.88 1.94
C LEU A 236 -9.12 -19.14 3.42
N ALA A 237 -8.95 -20.39 3.85
CA ALA A 237 -9.05 -20.76 5.28
C ALA A 237 -8.03 -20.01 6.16
N SER A 238 -6.92 -19.52 5.58
CA SER A 238 -5.96 -18.64 6.23
C SER A 238 -6.49 -17.22 6.50
N GLY A 239 -7.62 -16.85 5.89
CA GLY A 239 -8.13 -15.47 5.87
C GLY A 239 -7.51 -14.60 4.78
N GLU A 240 -6.66 -15.17 3.92
CA GLU A 240 -6.01 -14.49 2.80
C GLU A 240 -6.87 -14.51 1.54
N ALA A 241 -6.74 -13.47 0.71
CA ALA A 241 -7.33 -13.47 -0.62
C ALA A 241 -6.55 -14.43 -1.53
N HIS A 242 -7.23 -14.98 -2.53
CA HIS A 242 -6.56 -15.74 -3.59
C HIS A 242 -5.61 -14.83 -4.39
N ASN A 243 -4.62 -15.43 -5.06
CA ASN A 243 -3.81 -14.76 -6.08
C ASN A 243 -3.92 -15.53 -7.40
N PRO A 244 -4.64 -15.01 -8.41
CA PRO A 244 -5.43 -13.77 -8.40
C PRO A 244 -6.65 -13.86 -7.47
N TRP A 245 -7.16 -12.71 -7.01
CA TRP A 245 -8.26 -12.64 -6.02
C TRP A 245 -9.66 -12.86 -6.64
N GLY A 246 -9.72 -12.99 -7.95
CA GLY A 246 -10.91 -13.26 -8.72
C GLY A 246 -10.58 -13.60 -10.17
N TYR A 247 -11.60 -13.68 -11.01
CA TYR A 247 -11.44 -13.92 -12.44
C TYR A 247 -12.50 -13.18 -13.25
N TRP A 248 -12.18 -12.91 -14.52
CA TRP A 248 -13.10 -12.26 -15.46
C TRP A 248 -13.87 -13.29 -16.27
N SER A 249 -15.12 -12.97 -16.62
CA SER A 249 -15.91 -13.79 -17.53
C SER A 249 -16.99 -12.97 -18.25
N LEU A 250 -17.59 -13.60 -19.25
CA LEU A 250 -18.75 -13.08 -19.98
C LEU A 250 -20.08 -13.55 -19.40
N ASP A 251 -20.06 -14.56 -18.52
CA ASP A 251 -21.25 -15.12 -17.89
C ASP A 251 -21.45 -14.45 -16.51
N PRO A 252 -22.66 -13.94 -16.20
CA PRO A 252 -22.97 -13.45 -14.86
C PRO A 252 -22.90 -14.54 -13.78
N LYS A 253 -22.95 -15.83 -14.15
CA LYS A 253 -22.89 -16.93 -13.19
C LYS A 253 -21.45 -17.37 -12.93
N PRO A 254 -21.05 -17.52 -11.64
CA PRO A 254 -19.78 -18.12 -11.30
C PRO A 254 -19.65 -19.53 -11.87
N THR A 255 -18.46 -19.87 -12.38
CA THR A 255 -18.15 -21.20 -12.89
C THR A 255 -17.03 -21.82 -12.06
N PRO A 256 -17.05 -23.14 -11.83
CA PRO A 256 -15.93 -23.81 -11.17
C PRO A 256 -14.70 -23.79 -12.09
N GLY A 257 -13.52 -23.53 -11.51
CA GLY A 257 -12.27 -23.40 -12.25
C GLY A 257 -11.74 -24.72 -12.85
N PRO A 258 -10.67 -24.65 -13.67
CA PRO A 258 -9.84 -23.47 -13.96
C PRO A 258 -10.50 -22.49 -14.94
N TRP A 259 -10.28 -21.18 -14.73
CA TRP A 259 -10.84 -20.12 -15.58
C TRP A 259 -9.86 -19.72 -16.66
N PRO A 260 -10.31 -19.55 -17.92
CA PRO A 260 -9.45 -19.03 -18.97
C PRO A 260 -9.08 -17.57 -18.71
N VAL A 261 -7.92 -17.14 -19.20
CA VAL A 261 -7.62 -15.71 -19.33
C VAL A 261 -8.58 -15.15 -20.38
N LEU A 262 -9.44 -14.21 -19.98
CA LEU A 262 -10.37 -13.55 -20.88
C LEU A 262 -9.63 -12.43 -21.61
N GLU A 263 -9.48 -12.58 -22.92
CA GLU A 263 -8.91 -11.55 -23.80
C GLU A 263 -10.03 -10.96 -24.66
N LEU A 264 -10.22 -9.64 -24.58
CA LEU A 264 -11.22 -8.91 -25.37
C LEU A 264 -10.53 -7.85 -26.23
N PRO A 265 -10.73 -7.83 -27.56
CA PRO A 265 -10.09 -6.84 -28.43
C PRO A 265 -10.44 -5.39 -28.02
N GLY A 266 -9.40 -4.60 -27.76
CA GLY A 266 -9.53 -3.18 -27.37
C GLY A 266 -10.00 -2.96 -25.93
N ILE A 267 -9.96 -3.99 -25.08
CA ILE A 267 -10.35 -3.89 -23.66
C ILE A 267 -9.25 -4.47 -22.79
N GLU A 268 -8.78 -3.69 -21.85
CA GLU A 268 -7.84 -4.10 -20.82
C GLU A 268 -8.61 -4.50 -19.56
N LEU A 269 -8.56 -5.79 -19.22
CA LEU A 269 -9.11 -6.32 -17.99
C LEU A 269 -7.98 -6.48 -16.97
N THR A 270 -8.07 -5.76 -15.87
CA THR A 270 -7.07 -5.78 -14.81
C THR A 270 -7.58 -6.59 -13.62
N CYS A 271 -6.67 -7.36 -13.01
CA CYS A 271 -6.88 -8.02 -11.73
C CYS A 271 -5.53 -8.03 -11.03
N ARG A 272 -5.31 -7.08 -10.12
CA ARG A 272 -4.01 -6.86 -9.48
C ARG A 272 -4.15 -6.65 -7.99
N VAL A 273 -3.09 -6.97 -7.28
CA VAL A 273 -2.94 -6.64 -5.87
C VAL A 273 -1.89 -5.54 -5.75
N GLN A 274 -2.17 -4.53 -4.94
CA GLN A 274 -1.18 -3.52 -4.55
C GLN A 274 -1.21 -3.39 -3.03
N SER A 275 -0.18 -2.75 -2.50
CA SER A 275 -0.03 -2.60 -1.06
C SER A 275 0.52 -1.23 -0.73
N ASN A 276 -0.02 -0.61 0.32
CA ASN A 276 0.56 0.58 0.91
C ASN A 276 1.34 0.19 2.16
N TYR A 277 2.48 0.84 2.33
CA TYR A 277 3.23 0.76 3.55
C TYR A 277 3.39 2.15 4.16
N ALA A 278 3.46 2.23 5.48
CA ALA A 278 4.05 3.39 6.12
C ALA A 278 5.54 3.23 6.29
N ARG A 279 6.19 4.38 6.26
CA ARG A 279 7.56 4.54 6.73
C ARG A 279 7.66 5.87 7.44
N VAL A 280 8.75 6.02 8.17
CA VAL A 280 9.10 7.31 8.76
C VAL A 280 10.20 7.98 7.96
N SER A 281 10.09 9.29 7.79
CA SER A 281 11.17 10.09 7.22
C SER A 281 12.43 10.01 8.10
N THR A 282 13.59 10.41 7.56
CA THR A 282 14.82 10.48 8.38
C THR A 282 14.60 11.36 9.61
N PHE A 283 13.92 12.50 9.45
CA PHE A 283 13.64 13.41 10.55
C PHE A 283 12.67 12.82 11.60
N GLU A 284 11.57 12.21 11.17
CA GLU A 284 10.66 11.49 12.06
C GLU A 284 11.37 10.38 12.83
N SER A 285 12.27 9.66 12.17
CA SER A 285 13.05 8.59 12.77
C SER A 285 13.95 9.10 13.90
N GLU A 286 14.56 10.27 13.75
CA GLU A 286 15.36 10.91 14.79
C GLU A 286 14.51 11.33 15.99
N ILE A 287 13.32 11.89 15.74
CA ILE A 287 12.35 12.23 16.79
C ILE A 287 11.95 10.98 17.56
N LEU A 288 11.58 9.91 16.86
CA LEU A 288 11.16 8.64 17.45
C LEU A 288 12.25 8.07 18.38
N VAL A 289 13.49 8.02 17.91
CA VAL A 289 14.64 7.56 18.69
C VAL A 289 14.83 8.44 19.93
N TYR A 290 14.75 9.76 19.78
CA TYR A 290 14.87 10.69 20.91
C TYR A 290 13.77 10.48 21.97
N LEU A 291 12.51 10.36 21.54
CA LEU A 291 11.38 10.14 22.45
C LEU A 291 11.48 8.79 23.16
N ASN A 292 11.91 7.75 22.46
CA ASN A 292 12.16 6.45 23.05
C ASN A 292 13.28 6.50 24.10
N GLN A 293 14.35 7.26 23.83
CA GLN A 293 15.42 7.46 24.79
C GLN A 293 14.92 8.16 26.06
N LEU A 294 14.13 9.23 25.93
CA LEU A 294 13.51 9.90 27.08
C LEU A 294 12.63 8.96 27.91
N ARG A 295 11.82 8.12 27.26
CA ARG A 295 10.97 7.12 27.94
C ARG A 295 11.82 6.12 28.74
N ARG A 296 12.93 5.64 28.17
CA ARG A 296 13.85 4.70 28.85
C ARG A 296 14.53 5.36 30.05
N ASP A 297 14.98 6.59 29.91
CA ASP A 297 15.67 7.30 30.98
C ASP A 297 14.72 7.60 32.16
N ARG A 298 13.47 7.94 31.88
CA ARG A 298 12.43 8.08 32.91
C ARG A 298 12.19 6.78 33.67
N ASN A 299 12.11 5.64 32.97
CA ASN A 299 11.93 4.32 33.59
C ASN A 299 13.14 3.86 34.43
N ARG A 300 14.32 4.49 34.26
CA ARG A 300 15.53 4.18 35.02
C ARG A 300 15.64 4.94 36.34
N ILE A 301 14.84 5.98 36.58
CA ILE A 301 14.89 6.76 37.81
C ILE A 301 14.20 5.96 38.94
N PRO A 302 14.96 5.40 39.91
CA PRO A 302 14.37 4.60 40.98
C PRO A 302 13.66 5.54 41.95
N GLY A 303 12.32 5.51 41.99
CA GLY A 303 11.53 6.23 43.00
C GLY A 303 10.33 7.02 42.46
N MET A 304 10.22 7.23 41.15
CA MET A 304 8.99 7.72 40.55
C MET A 304 8.14 6.53 40.11
N ARG A 305 7.28 6.04 41.01
CA ARG A 305 6.11 5.26 40.56
C ARG A 305 5.09 6.25 39.97
N PRO A 306 4.38 5.86 38.89
CA PRO A 306 3.27 6.65 38.38
C PRO A 306 2.20 6.86 39.47
#